data_AF-A0A3D1SMS9-F1
#
_entry.id   AF-A0A3D1SMS9-F1
#
_cell.length_a   1.000
_cell.length_b   1.000
_cell.length_c   1.000
_cell.angle_alpha   90.00
_cell.angle_beta   90.00
_cell.angle_gamma   90.00
#
_symmetry.space_group_name_H-M   'P 1'
#
loop_
_entity.id
_entity.type
_entity.pdbx_description
1 polymer ?
#
loop_
_entity_poly.entity_id
_entity_poly.type
_entity_poly.pdbx_seq_one_letter_code
_entity_poly.pdbx_strand_id
1 'polypeptide(L)'
;GAIPPFYGAIPDALLIYALVAFGVALFERQPGWQVFVAVFAVWATLLATQTTAYYVAGIAVITGIVGILSGRLIRRSGLDITVPPLVQWQRQFSWSWPWYITALVAAVVTGLWPFLPVVSQPAAGFIDYSLLVFTALALLVMLVERVPEMLVWPAGLAALGIWLWQPHLDITTMMVAYMALCVLIFVSQMIWKVLSPLTRGIAPALLHNIAGIGGQLLVVFIIVGNGGLFARSDLLSFAGAGSLFVFALMIFCYGRIQKNDVVCRCCDYAGGLLVSLVISWALVAFGQTNLDLLTLAPATYLAVIAPLLMREGALPEHLRIGQAIAVMGAALLLLPTLWLSFANSEGSLLYTLILIGESLVLLLLGIGVGVRVFVLTGAGLIVVAALHALFLPTLGIPTPLALTMLGATLLAVATSMSLVRHRIRSAWSHWD
;
A
#
# COMPACT_ATOMS: atom_id res chain seq x y z
N GLY A 1 -14.04 2.46 -47.74
CA GLY A 1 -13.10 3.40 -48.36
C GLY A 1 -11.93 2.60 -48.91
N ALA A 2 -11.49 2.87 -50.14
CA ALA A 2 -10.36 2.18 -50.74
C ALA A 2 -9.09 2.40 -49.90
N ILE A 3 -8.37 1.32 -49.60
CA ILE A 3 -7.08 1.36 -48.89
C ILE A 3 -6.06 1.95 -49.88
N PRO A 4 -5.47 3.13 -49.62
CA PRO A 4 -4.45 3.68 -50.51
C PRO A 4 -3.22 2.77 -50.53
N PRO A 5 -2.59 2.53 -51.69
CA PRO A 5 -1.62 1.46 -51.90
C PRO A 5 -0.27 1.61 -51.15
N PHE A 6 -0.02 2.71 -50.43
CA PHE A 6 1.26 3.02 -49.80
C PHE A 6 1.16 3.53 -48.36
N TYR A 7 0.26 2.95 -47.56
CA TYR A 7 0.00 3.44 -46.21
C TYR A 7 1.23 3.39 -45.27
N GLY A 8 2.12 2.39 -45.41
CA GLY A 8 3.34 2.25 -44.59
C GLY A 8 4.53 3.11 -45.04
N ALA A 9 4.59 3.52 -46.32
CA ALA A 9 5.76 4.18 -46.89
C ALA A 9 5.98 5.61 -46.34
N ILE A 10 4.90 6.29 -45.96
CA ILE A 10 4.96 7.65 -45.41
C ILE A 10 5.54 7.65 -43.98
N PRO A 11 5.08 6.79 -43.04
CA PRO A 11 5.75 6.59 -41.75
C PRO A 11 7.24 6.24 -41.88
N ASP A 12 7.58 5.29 -42.77
CA ASP A 12 8.98 4.87 -42.99
C ASP A 12 9.85 6.06 -43.45
N ALA A 13 9.37 6.82 -44.43
CA ALA A 13 10.09 8.00 -44.94
C ALA A 13 10.32 9.03 -43.83
N LEU A 14 9.31 9.31 -42.99
CA LEU A 14 9.44 10.26 -41.89
C LEU A 14 10.43 9.80 -40.81
N LEU A 15 10.52 8.49 -40.52
CA LEU A 15 11.54 7.95 -39.61
C LEU A 15 12.96 8.08 -40.20
N ILE A 16 13.12 7.85 -41.51
CA ILE A 16 14.39 8.08 -42.20
C ILE A 16 14.77 9.56 -42.13
N TYR A 17 13.84 10.47 -42.39
CA TYR A 17 14.06 11.91 -42.23
C TYR A 17 14.46 12.28 -40.80
N ALA A 18 13.85 11.67 -39.78
CA ALA A 18 14.24 11.87 -38.39
C ALA A 18 15.69 11.42 -38.11
N LEU A 19 16.11 10.28 -38.67
CA LEU A 19 17.50 9.80 -38.55
C LEU A 19 18.50 10.72 -39.27
N VAL A 20 18.16 11.19 -40.48
CA VAL A 20 18.99 12.14 -41.23
C VAL A 20 19.11 13.46 -40.47
N ALA A 21 17.99 14.01 -39.98
CA ALA A 21 17.97 15.22 -39.18
C ALA A 21 18.80 15.08 -37.89
N PHE A 22 18.75 13.90 -37.25
CA PHE A 22 19.58 13.61 -36.09
C PHE A 22 21.08 13.59 -36.44
N GLY A 23 21.44 12.98 -37.56
CA GLY A 23 22.82 12.96 -38.06
C GLY A 23 23.35 14.37 -38.36
N VAL A 24 22.54 15.21 -39.01
CA VAL A 24 22.88 16.62 -39.28
C VAL A 24 23.04 17.40 -37.97
N ALA A 25 22.08 17.26 -37.04
CA ALA A 25 22.16 17.91 -35.73
C ALA A 25 23.45 17.51 -34.97
N LEU A 26 23.83 16.24 -35.03
CA LEU A 26 25.05 15.73 -34.40
C LEU A 26 26.32 16.32 -35.05
N PHE A 27 26.33 16.43 -36.39
CA PHE A 27 27.44 17.00 -37.14
C PHE A 27 27.62 18.50 -36.84
N GLU A 28 26.53 19.26 -36.83
CA GLU A 28 26.54 20.69 -36.54
C GLU A 28 26.65 21.03 -35.05
N ARG A 29 26.57 20.01 -34.17
CA ARG A 29 26.61 20.12 -32.70
C ARG A 29 25.57 21.09 -32.13
N GLN A 30 24.42 21.22 -32.79
CA GLN A 30 23.31 22.09 -32.38
C GLN A 30 22.21 21.29 -31.67
N PRO A 31 22.20 21.23 -30.31
CA PRO A 31 21.19 20.45 -29.57
C PRO A 31 19.77 21.03 -29.71
N GLY A 32 19.62 22.30 -30.10
CA GLY A 32 18.30 22.90 -30.33
C GLY A 32 17.54 22.27 -31.50
N TRP A 33 18.24 21.71 -32.50
CA TRP A 33 17.62 21.13 -33.70
C TRP A 33 17.02 19.75 -33.46
N GLN A 34 17.25 19.17 -32.27
CA GLN A 34 16.65 17.92 -31.83
C GLN A 34 15.11 17.95 -31.80
N VAL A 35 14.51 19.14 -31.72
CA VAL A 35 13.06 19.32 -31.80
C VAL A 35 12.52 18.81 -33.13
N PHE A 36 13.23 19.04 -34.25
CA PHE A 36 12.81 18.55 -35.57
C PHE A 36 12.80 17.02 -35.64
N VAL A 37 13.80 16.38 -35.01
CA VAL A 37 13.87 14.91 -34.89
C VAL A 37 12.64 14.39 -34.14
N ALA A 38 12.29 15.03 -33.02
CA ALA A 38 11.12 14.65 -32.24
C ALA A 38 9.82 14.83 -33.05
N VAL A 39 9.65 15.95 -33.75
CA VAL A 39 8.45 16.21 -34.55
C VAL A 39 8.28 15.16 -35.66
N PHE A 40 9.32 14.90 -36.46
CA PHE A 40 9.24 13.92 -37.54
C PHE A 40 8.96 12.50 -37.02
N ALA A 41 9.64 12.08 -35.96
CA ALA A 41 9.47 10.74 -35.41
C ALA A 41 8.12 10.57 -34.69
N VAL A 42 7.63 11.57 -33.95
CA VAL A 42 6.29 11.52 -33.33
C VAL A 42 5.22 11.51 -34.42
N TRP A 43 5.35 12.33 -35.44
CA TRP A 43 4.41 12.34 -36.56
C TRP A 43 4.39 10.98 -37.28
N ALA A 44 5.56 10.38 -37.51
CA ALA A 44 5.66 9.03 -38.04
C ALA A 44 4.93 8.00 -37.16
N THR A 45 5.07 8.06 -35.83
CA THR A 45 4.36 7.15 -34.91
C THR A 45 2.84 7.32 -34.95
N LEU A 46 2.34 8.55 -35.09
CA LEU A 46 0.91 8.81 -35.19
C LEU A 46 0.36 8.32 -36.53
N LEU A 47 1.08 8.52 -37.63
CA LEU A 47 0.73 7.94 -38.93
C LEU A 47 0.83 6.40 -38.90
N ALA A 48 1.78 5.82 -38.16
CA ALA A 48 1.88 4.37 -38.05
C ALA A 48 0.59 3.71 -37.49
N THR A 49 -0.29 4.44 -36.80
CA THR A 49 -1.56 3.91 -36.26
C THR A 49 -2.53 3.34 -37.29
N GLN A 50 -2.54 3.84 -38.54
CA GLN A 50 -3.44 3.29 -39.57
C GLN A 50 -2.82 2.08 -40.31
N THR A 51 -1.63 1.59 -39.90
CA THR A 51 -1.01 0.35 -40.40
C THR A 51 -1.42 -0.85 -39.53
N THR A 52 -0.59 -1.19 -38.54
CA THR A 52 -0.75 -2.32 -37.61
C THR A 52 -0.12 -1.96 -36.26
N ALA A 53 -0.62 -2.56 -35.17
CA ALA A 53 -0.04 -2.39 -33.84
C ALA A 53 1.41 -2.89 -33.76
N TYR A 54 1.74 -3.95 -34.50
CA TYR A 54 3.09 -4.53 -34.56
C TYR A 54 4.14 -3.51 -34.99
N TYR A 55 3.79 -2.67 -35.98
CA TYR A 55 4.68 -1.68 -36.52
C TYR A 55 4.93 -0.54 -35.51
N VAL A 56 3.88 -0.05 -34.84
CA VAL A 56 4.01 0.97 -33.76
C VAL A 56 4.85 0.43 -32.59
N ALA A 57 4.61 -0.82 -32.19
CA ALA A 57 5.38 -1.47 -31.14
C ALA A 57 6.86 -1.63 -31.52
N GLY A 58 7.14 -1.98 -32.78
CA GLY A 58 8.50 -2.03 -33.32
C GLY A 58 9.20 -0.67 -33.25
N ILE A 59 8.49 0.42 -33.62
CA ILE A 59 9.03 1.78 -33.50
C ILE A 59 9.41 2.08 -32.05
N ALA A 60 8.56 1.77 -31.07
CA ALA A 60 8.84 2.02 -29.66
C ALA A 60 10.13 1.34 -29.18
N VAL A 61 10.35 0.07 -29.56
CA VAL A 61 11.56 -0.67 -29.20
C VAL A 61 12.79 -0.08 -29.88
N ILE A 62 12.71 0.17 -31.20
CA ILE A 62 13.83 0.67 -31.99
C ILE A 62 14.27 2.06 -31.50
N THR A 63 13.33 3.00 -31.34
CA THR A 63 13.66 4.34 -30.87
C THR A 63 14.16 4.32 -29.44
N GLY A 64 13.62 3.47 -28.58
CA GLY A 64 14.15 3.21 -27.24
C GLY A 64 15.63 2.80 -27.24
N ILE A 65 15.98 1.81 -28.07
CA ILE A 65 17.36 1.32 -28.21
C ILE A 65 18.27 2.41 -28.78
N VAL A 66 17.82 3.15 -29.80
CA VAL A 66 18.56 4.28 -30.39
C VAL A 66 18.81 5.38 -29.35
N GLY A 67 17.82 5.68 -28.50
CA GLY A 67 17.97 6.61 -27.38
C GLY A 67 19.07 6.18 -26.40
N ILE A 68 19.08 4.89 -26.03
CA ILE A 68 20.12 4.34 -25.13
C ILE A 68 21.50 4.38 -25.79
N LEU A 69 21.60 4.01 -27.06
CA LEU A 69 22.88 3.98 -27.81
C LEU A 69 23.45 5.39 -27.99
N SER A 70 22.61 6.35 -28.40
CA SER A 70 23.01 7.75 -28.55
C SER A 70 23.48 8.36 -27.23
N GLY A 71 22.75 8.12 -26.13
CA GLY A 71 23.14 8.54 -24.79
C GLY A 71 24.49 7.94 -24.35
N ARG A 72 24.74 6.66 -24.62
CA ARG A 72 26.01 5.99 -24.27
C ARG A 72 27.21 6.46 -25.11
N LEU A 73 27.01 6.67 -26.41
CA LEU A 73 28.07 7.12 -27.31
C LEU A 73 28.58 8.51 -26.91
N ILE A 74 27.67 9.43 -26.57
CA ILE A 74 27.99 10.81 -26.19
C ILE A 74 28.55 10.88 -24.76
N ARG A 75 28.11 9.99 -23.85
CA ARG A 75 28.65 9.92 -22.48
C ARG A 75 30.13 9.57 -22.42
N ARG A 76 30.67 8.83 -23.41
CA ARG A 76 32.11 8.49 -23.47
C ARG A 76 33.01 9.67 -23.84
N SER A 77 32.47 10.73 -24.46
CA SER A 77 33.26 11.85 -24.99
C SER A 77 33.42 13.06 -24.05
N GLY A 78 32.80 13.08 -22.86
CA GLY A 78 32.72 14.30 -22.03
C GLY A 78 32.67 14.09 -20.52
N LEU A 79 33.53 13.25 -19.96
CA LEU A 79 33.73 13.14 -18.51
C LEU A 79 34.65 14.26 -18.00
N ASP A 80 34.12 15.49 -17.94
CA ASP A 80 34.77 16.58 -17.20
C ASP A 80 34.31 16.55 -15.74
N ILE A 81 35.22 16.23 -14.84
CA ILE A 81 34.99 16.11 -13.37
C ILE A 81 34.65 17.48 -12.74
N THR A 82 34.83 18.58 -13.48
CA THR A 82 34.69 19.96 -13.01
C THR A 82 33.26 20.52 -13.13
N VAL A 83 32.36 19.86 -13.86
CA VAL A 83 31.01 20.37 -14.13
C VAL A 83 29.99 19.79 -13.13
N PRO A 84 29.06 20.60 -12.58
CA PRO A 84 28.02 20.10 -11.70
C PRO A 84 27.15 19.02 -12.39
N PRO A 85 26.71 17.99 -11.64
CA PRO A 85 26.08 16.78 -12.20
C PRO A 85 24.77 17.06 -12.95
N LEU A 86 24.02 18.10 -12.56
CA LEU A 86 22.78 18.51 -13.23
C LEU A 86 23.04 19.06 -14.64
N VAL A 87 24.07 19.89 -14.80
CA VAL A 87 24.43 20.48 -16.11
C VAL A 87 25.02 19.42 -17.03
N GLN A 88 25.77 18.47 -16.46
CA GLN A 88 26.27 17.30 -17.19
C GLN A 88 25.11 16.41 -17.66
N TRP A 89 24.11 16.17 -16.82
CA TRP A 89 22.91 15.42 -17.19
C TRP A 89 22.12 16.13 -18.30
N GLN A 90 21.89 17.45 -18.19
CA GLN A 90 21.14 18.20 -19.19
C GLN A 90 21.82 18.16 -20.57
N ARG A 91 23.15 18.22 -20.63
CA ARG A 91 23.92 18.07 -21.88
C ARG A 91 23.88 16.65 -22.46
N GLN A 92 23.73 15.62 -21.64
CA GLN A 92 23.61 14.23 -22.11
C GLN A 92 22.18 13.96 -22.58
N PHE A 93 21.19 14.37 -21.79
CA PHE A 93 19.77 14.19 -22.07
C PHE A 93 19.32 15.02 -23.28
N SER A 94 19.95 16.17 -23.55
CA SER A 94 19.64 16.99 -24.73
C SER A 94 19.87 16.28 -26.06
N TRP A 95 20.55 15.12 -26.07
CA TRP A 95 20.76 14.34 -27.28
C TRP A 95 19.89 13.08 -27.40
N SER A 96 19.39 12.54 -26.28
CA SER A 96 18.61 11.30 -26.25
C SER A 96 17.11 11.53 -26.09
N TRP A 97 16.69 12.73 -25.65
CA TRP A 97 15.28 13.02 -25.37
C TRP A 97 14.29 12.81 -26.54
N PRO A 98 14.61 13.09 -27.83
CA PRO A 98 13.65 12.90 -28.92
C PRO A 98 13.28 11.44 -29.11
N TRP A 99 14.27 10.56 -28.96
CA TRP A 99 14.12 9.11 -29.08
C TRP A 99 13.32 8.54 -27.91
N TYR A 100 13.51 9.05 -26.69
CA TYR A 100 12.69 8.63 -25.55
C TYR A 100 11.25 9.12 -25.63
N ILE A 101 11.00 10.35 -26.09
CA ILE A 101 9.62 10.83 -26.28
C ILE A 101 8.90 10.02 -27.35
N THR A 102 9.56 9.72 -28.46
CA THR A 102 8.96 8.93 -29.55
C THR A 102 8.66 7.50 -29.09
N ALA A 103 9.56 6.88 -28.33
CA ALA A 103 9.31 5.59 -27.68
C ALA A 103 8.13 5.64 -26.71
N LEU A 104 8.03 6.69 -25.89
CA LEU A 104 6.93 6.89 -24.95
C LEU A 104 5.59 7.07 -25.68
N VAL A 105 5.54 7.92 -26.71
CA VAL A 105 4.33 8.13 -27.52
C VAL A 105 3.90 6.84 -28.16
N ALA A 106 4.83 6.09 -28.76
CA ALA A 106 4.51 4.80 -29.37
C ALA A 106 4.01 3.77 -28.34
N ALA A 107 4.58 3.73 -27.13
CA ALA A 107 4.10 2.87 -26.05
C ALA A 107 2.68 3.26 -25.58
N VAL A 108 2.39 4.55 -25.41
CA VAL A 108 1.06 5.06 -25.05
C VAL A 108 0.03 4.73 -26.12
N VAL A 109 0.38 4.96 -27.39
CA VAL A 109 -0.49 4.62 -28.53
C VAL A 109 -0.76 3.12 -28.60
N THR A 110 0.24 2.28 -28.34
CA THR A 110 0.08 0.83 -28.30
C THR A 110 -0.84 0.39 -27.15
N GLY A 111 -0.72 1.01 -25.97
CA GLY A 111 -1.61 0.75 -24.83
C GLY A 111 -3.05 1.23 -25.06
N LEU A 112 -3.24 2.31 -25.82
CA LEU A 112 -4.57 2.84 -26.17
C LEU A 112 -5.22 2.09 -27.33
N TRP A 113 -4.50 1.18 -28.00
CA TRP A 113 -4.98 0.44 -29.17
C TRP A 113 -6.35 -0.26 -28.99
N PRO A 114 -6.67 -0.89 -27.84
CA PRO A 114 -7.97 -1.52 -27.64
C PRO A 114 -9.16 -0.56 -27.72
N PHE A 115 -8.93 0.73 -27.49
CA PHE A 115 -9.94 1.78 -27.48
C PHE A 115 -10.02 2.55 -28.80
N LEU A 116 -9.07 2.35 -29.72
CA LEU A 116 -9.05 3.05 -31.00
C LEU A 116 -9.97 2.35 -32.02
N PRO A 117 -10.74 3.11 -32.84
CA PRO A 117 -11.57 2.55 -33.89
C PRO A 117 -10.72 2.13 -35.11
N VAL A 118 -9.91 1.08 -34.94
CA VAL A 118 -8.97 0.59 -35.97
C VAL A 118 -9.52 -0.64 -36.69
N VAL A 119 -9.18 -0.76 -37.98
CA VAL A 119 -9.67 -1.78 -38.91
C VAL A 119 -9.22 -3.20 -38.55
N SER A 120 -8.08 -3.36 -37.87
CA SER A 120 -7.53 -4.67 -37.49
C SER A 120 -7.07 -4.69 -36.03
N GLN A 121 -7.69 -5.57 -35.25
CA GLN A 121 -7.23 -5.91 -33.89
C GLN A 121 -6.00 -6.82 -33.99
N PRO A 122 -4.94 -6.60 -33.18
CA PRO A 122 -3.77 -7.48 -33.14
C PRO A 122 -4.12 -8.85 -32.54
N ALA A 123 -3.19 -9.80 -32.64
CA ALA A 123 -3.36 -11.11 -32.01
C ALA A 123 -3.57 -10.95 -30.50
N ALA A 124 -4.42 -11.81 -29.92
CA ALA A 124 -4.73 -11.79 -28.48
C ALA A 124 -3.44 -11.85 -27.65
N GLY A 125 -3.35 -10.98 -26.63
CA GLY A 125 -2.17 -10.88 -25.76
C GLY A 125 -0.99 -10.08 -26.31
N PHE A 126 -0.97 -9.71 -27.61
CA PHE A 126 0.17 -8.97 -28.18
C PHE A 126 0.44 -7.65 -27.46
N ILE A 127 -0.62 -6.90 -27.16
CA ILE A 127 -0.52 -5.60 -26.48
C ILE A 127 0.10 -5.78 -25.09
N ASP A 128 -0.31 -6.81 -24.35
CA ASP A 128 0.15 -7.06 -22.99
C ASP A 128 1.64 -7.40 -22.94
N TYR A 129 2.08 -8.30 -23.81
CA TYR A 129 3.50 -8.62 -23.95
C TYR A 129 4.31 -7.39 -24.39
N SER A 130 3.77 -6.57 -25.30
CA SER A 130 4.44 -5.34 -25.73
C SER A 130 4.60 -4.33 -24.59
N LEU A 131 3.59 -4.18 -23.72
CA LEU A 131 3.64 -3.31 -22.55
C LEU A 131 4.65 -3.80 -21.50
N LEU A 132 4.78 -5.12 -21.33
CA LEU A 132 5.85 -5.69 -20.50
C LEU A 132 7.25 -5.40 -21.08
N VAL A 133 7.42 -5.52 -22.39
CA VAL A 133 8.68 -5.16 -23.07
C VAL A 133 8.96 -3.66 -22.92
N PHE A 134 7.96 -2.79 -23.07
CA PHE A 134 8.14 -1.34 -22.86
C PHE A 134 8.42 -1.00 -21.41
N THR A 135 7.83 -1.72 -20.46
CA THR A 135 8.16 -1.59 -19.03
C THR A 135 9.62 -1.94 -18.78
N ALA A 136 10.10 -3.07 -19.32
CA ALA A 136 11.49 -3.49 -19.20
C ALA A 136 12.45 -2.48 -19.85
N LEU A 137 12.10 -1.96 -21.03
CA LEU A 137 12.85 -0.91 -21.71
C LEU A 137 12.89 0.38 -20.88
N ALA A 138 11.75 0.83 -20.35
CA ALA A 138 11.65 2.03 -19.53
C ALA A 138 12.44 1.89 -18.21
N LEU A 139 12.43 0.71 -17.58
CA LEU A 139 13.29 0.40 -16.43
C LEU A 139 14.78 0.48 -16.81
N LEU A 140 15.15 -0.06 -17.96
CA LEU A 140 16.52 0.00 -18.45
C LEU A 140 16.95 1.45 -18.70
N VAL A 141 16.11 2.25 -19.34
CA VAL A 141 16.35 3.69 -19.54
C VAL A 141 16.52 4.40 -18.20
N MET A 142 15.62 4.17 -17.24
CA MET A 142 15.70 4.72 -15.88
C MET A 142 17.04 4.39 -15.21
N LEU A 143 17.51 3.14 -15.31
CA LEU A 143 18.77 2.68 -14.73
C LEU A 143 20.00 3.24 -15.46
N VAL A 144 19.97 3.32 -16.79
CA VAL A 144 21.08 3.83 -17.62
C VAL A 144 21.25 5.34 -17.45
N GLU A 145 20.15 6.08 -17.46
CA GLU A 145 20.14 7.53 -17.25
C GLU A 145 20.26 7.92 -15.77
N ARG A 146 20.15 6.95 -14.85
CA ARG A 146 20.26 7.14 -13.40
C ARG A 146 19.34 8.24 -12.87
N VAL A 147 18.13 8.32 -13.43
CA VAL A 147 17.08 9.27 -13.05
C VAL A 147 15.96 8.51 -12.33
N PRO A 148 15.95 8.49 -10.99
CA PRO A 148 14.93 7.77 -10.22
C PRO A 148 13.51 8.33 -10.41
N GLU A 149 13.40 9.59 -10.81
CA GLU A 149 12.12 10.27 -11.08
C GLU A 149 11.36 9.65 -12.26
N MET A 150 12.06 8.96 -13.16
CA MET A 150 11.45 8.29 -14.30
C MET A 150 10.63 7.05 -13.92
N LEU A 151 10.62 6.63 -12.65
CA LEU A 151 9.85 5.47 -12.15
C LEU A 151 8.36 5.51 -12.51
N VAL A 152 7.79 6.71 -12.67
CA VAL A 152 6.38 6.88 -13.05
C VAL A 152 6.06 6.17 -14.38
N TRP A 153 6.99 6.18 -15.32
CA TRP A 153 6.80 5.57 -16.64
C TRP A 153 6.76 4.03 -16.61
N PRO A 154 7.78 3.31 -16.11
CA PRO A 154 7.71 1.86 -16.00
C PRO A 154 6.59 1.42 -15.05
N ALA A 155 6.33 2.13 -13.94
CA ALA A 155 5.23 1.79 -13.05
C ALA A 155 3.86 1.94 -13.75
N GLY A 156 3.66 3.03 -14.50
CA GLY A 156 2.43 3.28 -15.25
C GLY A 156 2.22 2.27 -16.39
N LEU A 157 3.27 1.95 -17.15
CA LEU A 157 3.21 0.93 -18.21
C LEU A 157 2.93 -0.46 -17.65
N ALA A 158 3.55 -0.83 -16.53
CA ALA A 158 3.29 -2.10 -15.85
C ALA A 158 1.84 -2.17 -15.34
N ALA A 159 1.37 -1.10 -14.71
CA ALA A 159 0.00 -1.01 -14.21
C ALA A 159 -1.04 -1.10 -15.33
N LEU A 160 -0.76 -0.45 -16.47
CA LEU A 160 -1.60 -0.50 -17.66
C LEU A 160 -1.55 -1.88 -18.32
N GLY A 161 -0.39 -2.55 -18.33
CA GLY A 161 -0.25 -3.94 -18.79
C GLY A 161 -1.03 -4.95 -17.96
N ILE A 162 -1.06 -4.78 -16.63
CA ILE A 162 -1.92 -5.61 -15.75
C ILE A 162 -3.39 -5.35 -16.03
N TRP A 163 -3.77 -4.09 -16.27
CA TRP A 163 -5.16 -3.70 -16.55
C TRP A 163 -5.70 -4.27 -17.86
N LEU A 164 -4.89 -4.24 -18.92
CA LEU A 164 -5.32 -4.65 -20.26
C LEU A 164 -5.13 -6.14 -20.56
N TRP A 165 -4.61 -6.90 -19.60
CA TRP A 165 -4.22 -8.31 -19.80
C TRP A 165 -5.33 -9.16 -20.44
N GLN A 166 -4.99 -9.89 -21.51
CA GLN A 166 -5.88 -10.78 -22.24
C GLN A 166 -5.47 -12.26 -22.11
N PRO A 167 -6.37 -13.17 -21.72
CA PRO A 167 -7.77 -12.94 -21.32
C PRO A 167 -7.87 -12.10 -20.03
N HIS A 168 -8.97 -11.34 -19.88
CA HIS A 168 -9.20 -10.48 -18.72
C HIS A 168 -8.99 -11.27 -17.42
N LEU A 169 -8.07 -10.77 -16.60
CA LEU A 169 -7.76 -11.37 -15.31
C LEU A 169 -8.98 -11.29 -14.40
N ASP A 170 -9.20 -12.36 -13.61
CA ASP A 170 -10.13 -12.28 -12.50
C ASP A 170 -9.64 -11.21 -11.51
N ILE A 171 -10.57 -10.52 -10.85
CA ILE A 171 -10.28 -9.41 -9.94
C ILE A 171 -9.27 -9.85 -8.88
N THR A 172 -9.37 -11.08 -8.38
CA THR A 172 -8.44 -11.65 -7.41
C THR A 172 -7.00 -11.68 -7.94
N THR A 173 -6.80 -12.26 -9.13
CA THR A 173 -5.49 -12.37 -9.79
C THR A 173 -4.92 -11.01 -10.17
N MET A 174 -5.78 -10.09 -10.59
CA MET A 174 -5.41 -8.72 -10.90
C MET A 174 -4.89 -7.98 -9.66
N MET A 175 -5.58 -8.11 -8.52
CA MET A 175 -5.13 -7.51 -7.26
C MET A 175 -3.79 -8.10 -6.81
N VAL A 176 -3.60 -9.43 -6.93
CA VAL A 176 -2.31 -10.07 -6.61
C VAL A 176 -1.18 -9.52 -7.49
N ALA A 177 -1.42 -9.33 -8.80
CA ALA A 177 -0.45 -8.73 -9.71
C ALA A 177 -0.09 -7.29 -9.31
N TYR A 178 -1.07 -6.47 -8.92
CA TYR A 178 -0.81 -5.11 -8.42
C TYR A 178 -0.04 -5.10 -7.10
N MET A 179 -0.34 -6.03 -6.17
CA MET A 179 0.45 -6.16 -4.94
C MET A 179 1.92 -6.47 -5.24
N ALA A 180 2.16 -7.41 -6.15
CA ALA A 180 3.52 -7.75 -6.58
C ALA A 180 4.22 -6.54 -7.20
N LEU A 181 3.52 -5.76 -8.04
CA LEU A 181 4.04 -4.53 -8.62
C LEU A 181 4.40 -3.49 -7.55
N CYS A 182 3.53 -3.26 -6.56
CA CYS A 182 3.79 -2.32 -5.46
C CYS A 182 5.01 -2.72 -4.62
N VAL A 183 5.16 -4.03 -4.34
CA VAL A 183 6.34 -4.56 -3.65
C VAL A 183 7.61 -4.36 -4.49
N LEU A 184 7.58 -4.65 -5.80
CA LEU A 184 8.72 -4.43 -6.69
C LEU A 184 9.13 -2.95 -6.75
N ILE A 185 8.15 -2.05 -6.84
CA ILE A 185 8.38 -0.60 -6.80
C ILE A 185 9.06 -0.21 -5.47
N PHE A 186 8.56 -0.71 -4.34
CA PHE A 186 9.15 -0.41 -3.03
C PHE A 186 10.57 -0.96 -2.88
N VAL A 187 10.83 -2.20 -3.31
CA VAL A 187 12.15 -2.83 -3.21
C VAL A 187 13.16 -2.18 -4.16
N SER A 188 12.72 -1.72 -5.33
CA SER A 188 13.62 -1.08 -6.30
C SER A 188 14.27 0.20 -5.77
N GLN A 189 13.73 0.81 -4.71
CA GLN A 189 14.38 1.91 -4.00
C GLN A 189 15.79 1.54 -3.48
N MET A 190 16.04 0.25 -3.18
CA MET A 190 17.33 -0.25 -2.70
C MET A 190 18.42 -0.17 -3.79
N ILE A 191 18.04 -0.24 -5.06
CA ILE A 191 18.99 -0.13 -6.20
C ILE A 191 19.72 1.22 -6.15
N TRP A 192 19.01 2.28 -5.75
CA TRP A 192 19.54 3.64 -5.64
C TRP A 192 20.46 3.86 -4.43
N LYS A 193 20.53 2.90 -3.50
CA LYS A 193 21.59 2.89 -2.48
C LYS A 193 22.94 2.43 -3.06
N VAL A 194 22.92 1.62 -4.13
CA VAL A 194 24.12 1.11 -4.81
C VAL A 194 24.50 2.01 -6.00
N LEU A 195 23.52 2.46 -6.79
CA LEU A 195 23.73 3.39 -7.90
C LEU A 195 23.50 4.83 -7.44
N SER A 196 24.54 5.66 -7.45
CA SER A 196 24.42 7.09 -7.15
C SER A 196 23.52 7.80 -8.19
N PRO A 197 22.38 8.39 -7.79
CA PRO A 197 21.49 9.10 -8.71
C PRO A 197 22.13 10.39 -9.22
N LEU A 198 21.90 10.72 -10.50
CA LEU A 198 22.45 11.93 -11.13
C LEU A 198 21.59 13.17 -10.84
N THR A 199 20.28 13.00 -10.76
CA THR A 199 19.34 14.04 -10.36
C THR A 199 18.93 13.85 -8.89
N ARG A 200 18.89 14.96 -8.13
CA ARG A 200 18.46 14.99 -6.73
C ARG A 200 17.26 15.93 -6.54
N GLY A 201 16.43 16.12 -7.58
CA GLY A 201 15.26 17.01 -7.51
C GLY A 201 14.30 16.55 -6.42
N ILE A 202 13.94 15.27 -6.44
CA ILE A 202 13.19 14.60 -5.38
C ILE A 202 14.06 13.49 -4.78
N ALA A 203 13.99 13.31 -3.46
CA ALA A 203 14.67 12.19 -2.81
C ALA A 203 14.19 10.87 -3.45
N PRO A 204 15.08 10.03 -4.01
CA PRO A 204 14.70 8.83 -4.76
C PRO A 204 13.77 7.92 -3.94
N ALA A 205 14.06 7.78 -2.65
CA ALA A 205 13.26 6.99 -1.72
C ALA A 205 11.81 7.50 -1.61
N LEU A 206 11.59 8.83 -1.64
CA LEU A 206 10.25 9.39 -1.44
C LEU A 206 9.29 9.01 -2.56
N LEU A 207 9.73 9.06 -3.82
CA LEU A 207 8.89 8.66 -4.96
C LEU A 207 8.53 7.17 -4.92
N HIS A 208 9.52 6.31 -4.66
CA HIS A 208 9.33 4.86 -4.59
C HIS A 208 8.45 4.48 -3.40
N ASN A 209 8.57 5.18 -2.27
CA ASN A 209 7.75 4.95 -1.08
C ASN A 209 6.31 5.43 -1.29
N ILE A 210 6.09 6.61 -1.86
CA ILE A 210 4.73 7.10 -2.16
C ILE A 210 4.05 6.18 -3.18
N ALA A 211 4.74 5.82 -4.26
CA ALA A 211 4.17 4.94 -5.29
C ALA A 211 3.93 3.52 -4.77
N GLY A 212 4.89 2.94 -4.03
CA GLY A 212 4.77 1.60 -3.48
C GLY A 212 3.74 1.50 -2.35
N ILE A 213 3.91 2.28 -1.27
CA ILE A 213 3.02 2.24 -0.10
C ILE A 213 1.65 2.80 -0.46
N GLY A 214 1.58 3.91 -1.19
CA GLY A 214 0.32 4.50 -1.65
C GLY A 214 -0.41 3.60 -2.64
N GLY A 215 0.31 2.94 -3.55
CA GLY A 215 -0.26 1.93 -4.45
C GLY A 215 -0.84 0.74 -3.69
N GLN A 216 -0.11 0.21 -2.71
CA GLN A 216 -0.57 -0.93 -1.89
C GLN A 216 -1.83 -0.56 -1.07
N LEU A 217 -1.89 0.65 -0.52
CA LEU A 217 -3.07 1.17 0.15
C LEU A 217 -4.27 1.24 -0.81
N LEU A 218 -4.05 1.71 -2.05
CA LEU A 218 -5.10 1.77 -3.07
C LEU A 218 -5.62 0.37 -3.43
N VAL A 219 -4.74 -0.64 -3.52
CA VAL A 219 -5.14 -2.05 -3.71
C VAL A 219 -6.06 -2.53 -2.58
N VAL A 220 -5.70 -2.26 -1.32
CA VAL A 220 -6.55 -2.60 -0.16
C VAL A 220 -7.93 -1.95 -0.29
N PHE A 221 -8.00 -0.66 -0.63
CA PHE A 221 -9.27 0.05 -0.82
C PHE A 221 -10.13 -0.51 -1.95
N ILE A 222 -9.52 -0.89 -3.08
CA ILE A 222 -10.24 -1.51 -4.19
C ILE A 222 -10.81 -2.86 -3.77
N ILE A 223 -10.05 -3.67 -3.03
CA ILE A 223 -10.54 -4.97 -2.53
C ILE A 223 -11.73 -4.78 -1.59
N VAL A 224 -11.65 -3.81 -0.68
CA VAL A 224 -12.76 -3.44 0.21
C VAL A 224 -13.98 -3.00 -0.60
N GLY A 225 -13.80 -2.11 -1.59
CA GLY A 225 -14.88 -1.60 -2.44
C GLY A 225 -15.58 -2.67 -3.27
N ASN A 226 -14.88 -3.73 -3.65
CA ASN A 226 -15.44 -4.89 -4.35
C ASN A 226 -16.03 -5.96 -3.42
N GLY A 227 -16.19 -5.66 -2.13
CA GLY A 227 -16.82 -6.57 -1.17
C GLY A 227 -15.88 -7.65 -0.60
N GLY A 228 -14.56 -7.49 -0.75
CA GLY A 228 -13.56 -8.41 -0.19
C GLY A 228 -13.53 -8.48 1.35
N LEU A 229 -14.29 -7.62 2.04
CA LEU A 229 -14.53 -7.74 3.48
C LEU A 229 -15.57 -8.81 3.84
N PHE A 230 -16.38 -9.28 2.88
CA PHE A 230 -17.42 -10.26 3.16
C PHE A 230 -16.97 -11.67 2.79
N ALA A 231 -17.28 -12.64 3.65
CA ALA A 231 -16.98 -14.07 3.47
C ALA A 231 -17.55 -14.65 2.16
N ARG A 232 -18.56 -14.01 1.55
CA ARG A 232 -19.18 -14.45 0.29
C ARG A 232 -18.26 -14.34 -0.94
N SER A 233 -17.12 -13.67 -0.82
CA SER A 233 -16.19 -13.41 -1.92
C SER A 233 -15.02 -14.39 -2.00
N ASP A 234 -15.07 -15.46 -1.19
CA ASP A 234 -14.11 -16.58 -1.09
C ASP A 234 -12.64 -16.14 -1.30
N LEU A 235 -12.12 -16.27 -2.53
CA LEU A 235 -10.73 -15.96 -2.89
C LEU A 235 -10.35 -14.48 -2.74
N LEU A 236 -11.27 -13.55 -2.97
CA LEU A 236 -10.99 -12.11 -2.86
C LEU A 236 -10.76 -11.69 -1.41
N SER A 237 -11.44 -12.35 -0.46
CA SER A 237 -11.28 -12.07 0.97
C SER A 237 -9.88 -12.49 1.48
N PHE A 238 -9.37 -13.63 1.01
CA PHE A 238 -7.99 -14.06 1.29
C PHE A 238 -6.96 -13.14 0.63
N ALA A 239 -7.21 -12.70 -0.61
CA ALA A 239 -6.37 -11.70 -1.26
C ALA A 239 -6.37 -10.37 -0.50
N GLY A 240 -7.51 -9.96 0.08
CA GLY A 240 -7.64 -8.80 0.95
C GLY A 240 -6.78 -8.90 2.21
N ALA A 241 -6.92 -9.99 2.97
CA ALA A 241 -6.08 -10.23 4.15
C ALA A 241 -4.58 -10.26 3.80
N GLY A 242 -4.21 -10.94 2.71
CA GLY A 242 -2.84 -10.95 2.19
C GLY A 242 -2.34 -9.56 1.81
N SER A 243 -3.18 -8.73 1.18
CA SER A 243 -2.82 -7.36 0.78
C SER A 243 -2.52 -6.46 1.98
N LEU A 244 -3.31 -6.59 3.05
CA LEU A 244 -3.11 -5.82 4.27
C LEU A 244 -1.86 -6.31 5.03
N PHE A 245 -1.56 -7.60 4.96
CA PHE A 245 -0.32 -8.15 5.50
C PHE A 245 0.92 -7.62 4.77
N VAL A 246 0.90 -7.62 3.43
CA VAL A 246 1.99 -7.04 2.62
C VAL A 246 2.13 -5.54 2.92
N PHE A 247 1.02 -4.82 3.07
CA PHE A 247 1.04 -3.40 3.46
C PHE A 247 1.69 -3.19 4.83
N ALA A 248 1.34 -4.02 5.83
CA ALA A 248 1.94 -3.99 7.15
C ALA A 248 3.46 -4.22 7.11
N LEU A 249 3.90 -5.21 6.32
CA LEU A 249 5.32 -5.52 6.13
C LEU A 249 6.06 -4.36 5.45
N MET A 250 5.45 -3.72 4.45
CA MET A 250 6.04 -2.56 3.75
C MET A 250 6.20 -1.36 4.70
N ILE A 251 5.20 -1.07 5.54
CA ILE A 251 5.30 0.00 6.55
C ILE A 251 6.38 -0.30 7.58
N PHE A 252 6.46 -1.54 8.06
CA PHE A 252 7.50 -1.96 8.99
C PHE A 252 8.91 -1.81 8.38
N CYS A 253 9.10 -2.30 7.16
CA CYS A 253 10.35 -2.14 6.42
C CYS A 253 10.69 -0.66 6.18
N TYR A 254 9.70 0.17 5.84
CA TYR A 254 9.87 1.61 5.67
C TYR A 254 10.36 2.29 6.95
N GLY A 255 9.76 1.95 8.10
CA GLY A 255 10.19 2.42 9.42
C GLY A 255 11.66 2.13 9.68
N ARG A 256 12.10 0.89 9.40
CA ARG A 256 13.49 0.44 9.58
C ARG A 256 14.50 1.06 8.62
N ILE A 257 14.06 1.52 7.45
CA ILE A 257 14.91 2.23 6.49
C ILE A 257 15.12 3.68 6.91
N GLN A 258 14.18 4.26 7.66
CA GLN A 258 14.22 5.66 8.07
C GLN A 258 15.19 5.88 9.23
N LYS A 259 15.98 6.97 9.17
CA LYS A 259 16.93 7.35 10.24
C LYS A 259 16.28 8.05 11.44
N ASN A 260 15.00 8.40 11.34
CA ASN A 260 14.29 9.12 12.39
C ASN A 260 13.61 8.12 13.32
N ASP A 261 14.06 8.08 14.57
CA ASP A 261 13.56 7.16 15.60
C ASP A 261 12.05 7.30 15.83
N VAL A 262 11.52 8.52 15.71
CA VAL A 262 10.07 8.78 15.88
C VAL A 262 9.26 8.09 14.79
N VAL A 263 9.71 8.19 13.54
CA VAL A 263 9.03 7.57 12.38
C VAL A 263 9.19 6.05 12.44
N CYS A 264 10.38 5.55 12.82
CA CYS A 264 10.60 4.11 12.98
C CYS A 264 9.63 3.49 14.00
N ARG A 265 9.50 4.09 15.19
CA ARG A 265 8.60 3.61 16.24
C ARG A 265 7.13 3.70 15.82
N CYS A 266 6.73 4.82 15.20
CA CYS A 266 5.37 4.98 14.68
C CYS A 266 5.03 3.91 13.64
N CYS A 267 5.95 3.61 12.72
CA CYS A 267 5.79 2.55 11.74
C CYS A 267 5.76 1.16 12.37
N ASP A 268 6.55 0.88 13.41
CA ASP A 268 6.52 -0.39 14.14
C ASP A 268 5.15 -0.60 14.81
N TYR A 269 4.60 0.43 15.48
CA TYR A 269 3.27 0.37 16.09
C TYR A 269 2.14 0.27 15.06
N ALA A 270 2.22 1.01 13.97
CA ALA A 270 1.25 0.94 12.88
C ALA A 270 1.29 -0.44 12.19
N GLY A 271 2.48 -0.99 11.98
CA GLY A 271 2.69 -2.32 11.41
C GLY A 271 2.04 -3.41 12.25
N GLY A 272 2.28 -3.42 13.57
CA GLY A 272 1.64 -4.41 14.44
C GLY A 272 0.11 -4.25 14.52
N LEU A 273 -0.40 -3.01 14.45
CA LEU A 273 -1.85 -2.76 14.41
C LEU A 273 -2.45 -3.35 13.14
N LEU A 274 -1.81 -3.13 11.99
CA LEU A 274 -2.23 -3.71 10.73
C LEU A 274 -2.19 -5.24 10.79
N VAL A 275 -1.12 -5.85 11.35
CA VAL A 275 -1.07 -7.31 11.53
C VAL A 275 -2.23 -7.82 12.38
N SER A 276 -2.61 -7.10 13.44
CA SER A 276 -3.78 -7.48 14.24
C SER A 276 -5.08 -7.46 13.43
N LEU A 277 -5.23 -6.51 12.50
CA LEU A 277 -6.36 -6.42 11.57
C LEU A 277 -6.31 -7.51 10.48
N VAL A 278 -5.12 -7.97 10.07
CA VAL A 278 -4.98 -9.13 9.16
C VAL A 278 -5.62 -10.37 9.79
N ILE A 279 -5.38 -10.60 11.08
CA ILE A 279 -5.95 -11.76 11.80
C ILE A 279 -7.48 -11.68 11.78
N SER A 280 -8.04 -10.51 12.10
CA SER A 280 -9.48 -10.28 12.02
C SER A 280 -10.03 -10.52 10.62
N TRP A 281 -9.37 -9.99 9.59
CA TRP A 281 -9.82 -10.16 8.20
C TRP A 281 -9.71 -11.63 7.75
N ALA A 282 -8.63 -12.32 8.10
CA ALA A 282 -8.47 -13.74 7.82
C ALA A 282 -9.58 -14.58 8.46
N LEU A 283 -9.98 -14.27 9.70
CA LEU A 283 -11.12 -14.93 10.34
C LEU A 283 -12.43 -14.71 9.56
N VAL A 284 -12.68 -13.51 9.04
CA VAL A 284 -13.82 -13.26 8.15
C VAL A 284 -13.72 -14.08 6.86
N ALA A 285 -12.53 -14.20 6.29
CA ALA A 285 -12.30 -15.03 5.10
C ALA A 285 -12.59 -16.52 5.34
N PHE A 286 -12.34 -17.01 6.57
CA PHE A 286 -12.74 -18.36 6.99
C PHE A 286 -14.24 -18.49 7.32
N GLY A 287 -15.05 -17.45 7.11
CA GLY A 287 -16.48 -17.46 7.35
C GLY A 287 -16.89 -17.22 8.81
N GLN A 288 -15.99 -16.76 9.68
CA GLN A 288 -16.35 -16.38 11.04
C GLN A 288 -17.12 -15.05 11.03
N THR A 289 -18.31 -15.06 11.62
CA THR A 289 -19.19 -13.89 11.73
C THR A 289 -19.32 -13.37 13.16
N ASN A 290 -18.76 -14.10 14.13
CA ASN A 290 -18.80 -13.73 15.54
C ASN A 290 -17.99 -12.47 15.79
N LEU A 291 -18.67 -11.35 16.06
CA LEU A 291 -18.05 -10.04 16.26
C LEU A 291 -16.97 -10.05 17.36
N ASP A 292 -17.18 -10.81 18.42
CA ASP A 292 -16.25 -10.95 19.54
C ASP A 292 -14.88 -11.52 19.10
N LEU A 293 -14.90 -12.63 18.35
CA LEU A 293 -13.68 -13.23 17.81
C LEU A 293 -12.98 -12.33 16.79
N LEU A 294 -13.75 -11.53 16.04
CA LEU A 294 -13.22 -10.62 15.04
C LEU A 294 -12.52 -9.41 15.66
N THR A 295 -13.00 -8.89 16.80
CA THR A 295 -12.38 -7.74 17.48
C THR A 295 -11.29 -8.12 18.47
N LEU A 296 -11.20 -9.39 18.87
CA LEU A 296 -10.25 -9.85 19.87
C LEU A 296 -8.79 -9.54 19.53
N ALA A 297 -8.36 -9.81 18.29
CA ALA A 297 -6.98 -9.58 17.86
C ALA A 297 -6.56 -8.08 17.92
N PRO A 298 -7.32 -7.13 17.34
CA PRO A 298 -7.00 -5.71 17.46
C PRO A 298 -7.18 -5.20 18.89
N ALA A 299 -8.18 -5.68 19.63
CA ALA A 299 -8.42 -5.26 21.01
C ALA A 299 -7.27 -5.63 21.95
N THR A 300 -6.78 -6.87 21.85
CA THR A 300 -5.64 -7.35 22.66
C THR A 300 -4.36 -6.61 22.32
N TYR A 301 -4.09 -6.35 21.03
CA TYR A 301 -2.94 -5.57 20.59
C TYR A 301 -2.96 -4.14 21.18
N LEU A 302 -4.09 -3.44 21.06
CA LEU A 302 -4.25 -2.09 21.60
C LEU A 302 -4.14 -2.05 23.12
N ALA A 303 -4.69 -3.06 23.82
CA ALA A 303 -4.61 -3.16 25.28
C ALA A 303 -3.16 -3.33 25.79
N VAL A 304 -2.33 -4.09 25.05
CA VAL A 304 -0.92 -4.31 25.40
C VAL A 304 -0.06 -3.09 25.06
N ILE A 305 -0.32 -2.40 23.95
CA ILE A 305 0.54 -1.31 23.48
C ILE A 305 0.21 0.03 24.11
N ALA A 306 -1.05 0.30 24.45
CA ALA A 306 -1.43 1.53 25.13
C ALA A 306 -0.49 1.92 26.28
N PRO A 307 -0.17 1.02 27.25
CA PRO A 307 0.74 1.38 28.31
C PRO A 307 2.22 1.45 27.92
N LEU A 308 2.65 0.71 26.90
CA LEU A 308 4.01 0.80 26.38
C LEU A 308 4.22 2.18 25.74
N LEU A 309 3.24 2.65 24.97
CA LEU A 309 3.26 3.97 24.34
C LEU A 309 3.29 5.10 25.39
N MET A 310 2.50 4.98 26.46
CA MET A 310 2.48 5.96 27.55
C MET A 310 3.81 6.09 28.30
N ARG A 311 4.67 5.07 28.27
CA ARG A 311 5.99 5.07 28.91
C ARG A 311 7.10 5.54 27.97
N GLU A 312 6.78 5.76 26.70
CA GLU A 312 7.77 5.98 25.67
C GLU A 312 7.98 7.48 25.39
N GLY A 313 9.07 8.04 25.92
CA GLY A 313 9.37 9.47 25.80
C GLY A 313 9.83 9.95 24.41
N ALA A 314 9.97 9.04 23.43
CA ALA A 314 10.47 9.38 22.10
C ALA A 314 9.40 9.99 21.17
N LEU A 315 8.11 9.75 21.45
CA LEU A 315 7.00 10.23 20.62
C LEU A 315 6.42 11.54 21.19
N PRO A 316 6.13 12.55 20.35
CA PRO A 316 5.36 13.71 20.76
C PRO A 316 3.94 13.28 21.17
N GLU A 317 3.41 13.86 22.24
CA GLU A 317 2.06 13.57 22.76
C GLU A 317 1.78 12.08 23.10
N HIS A 318 2.80 11.28 23.39
CA HIS A 318 2.69 9.85 23.72
C HIS A 318 1.66 9.53 24.82
N LEU A 319 1.48 10.42 25.80
CA LEU A 319 0.45 10.29 26.84
C LEU A 319 -0.97 10.38 26.29
N ARG A 320 -1.27 11.36 25.43
CA ARG A 320 -2.61 11.55 24.84
C ARG A 320 -2.95 10.43 23.86
N ILE A 321 -1.99 10.08 23.00
CA ILE A 321 -2.15 9.00 22.01
C ILE A 321 -2.32 7.66 22.75
N GLY A 322 -1.52 7.41 23.78
CA GLY A 322 -1.62 6.19 24.60
C GLY A 322 -2.94 6.08 25.35
N GLN A 323 -3.48 7.18 25.88
CA GLN A 323 -4.81 7.21 26.50
C GLN A 323 -5.92 6.92 25.47
N ALA A 324 -5.86 7.51 24.29
CA ALA A 324 -6.83 7.26 23.22
C ALA A 324 -6.81 5.79 22.77
N ILE A 325 -5.63 5.20 22.62
CA ILE A 325 -5.45 3.79 22.28
C ILE A 325 -5.97 2.87 23.40
N ALA A 326 -5.76 3.23 24.68
CA ALA A 326 -6.32 2.48 25.81
C ALA A 326 -7.87 2.48 25.76
N VAL A 327 -8.49 3.63 25.55
CA VAL A 327 -9.95 3.74 25.43
C VAL A 327 -10.46 2.91 24.26
N MET A 328 -9.80 3.00 23.11
CA MET A 328 -10.19 2.27 21.90
C MET A 328 -10.03 0.76 22.06
N GLY A 329 -8.94 0.30 22.66
CA GLY A 329 -8.71 -1.12 22.96
C GLY A 329 -9.74 -1.67 23.94
N ALA A 330 -10.03 -0.95 25.02
CA ALA A 330 -11.07 -1.35 25.98
C ALA A 330 -12.47 -1.39 25.34
N ALA A 331 -12.79 -0.41 24.49
CA ALA A 331 -14.06 -0.38 23.77
C ALA A 331 -14.18 -1.53 22.76
N LEU A 332 -13.13 -1.82 21.99
CA LEU A 332 -13.13 -2.92 21.01
C LEU A 332 -13.21 -4.29 21.67
N LEU A 333 -12.69 -4.44 22.89
CA LEU A 333 -12.77 -5.67 23.65
C LEU A 333 -14.18 -5.87 24.22
N LEU A 334 -14.72 -4.86 24.91
CA LEU A 334 -15.88 -5.02 25.77
C LEU A 334 -17.22 -4.68 25.12
N LEU A 335 -17.24 -3.82 24.09
CA LEU A 335 -18.49 -3.38 23.46
C LEU A 335 -19.16 -4.52 22.67
N PRO A 336 -18.44 -5.35 21.89
CA PRO A 336 -19.04 -6.51 21.21
C PRO A 336 -19.64 -7.52 22.19
N THR A 337 -18.94 -7.82 23.29
CA THR A 337 -19.40 -8.77 24.32
C THR A 337 -20.58 -8.22 25.11
N LEU A 338 -20.59 -6.92 25.40
CA LEU A 338 -21.76 -6.23 25.97
C LEU A 338 -22.96 -6.28 25.03
N TRP A 339 -22.79 -5.96 23.75
CA TRP A 339 -23.88 -5.94 22.79
C TRP A 339 -24.50 -7.34 22.61
N LEU A 340 -23.66 -8.37 22.44
CA LEU A 340 -24.11 -9.76 22.30
C LEU A 340 -24.83 -10.26 23.56
N SER A 341 -24.40 -9.80 24.74
CA SER A 341 -25.06 -10.09 26.02
C SER A 341 -26.50 -9.54 26.10
N PHE A 342 -26.81 -8.44 25.41
CA PHE A 342 -28.17 -7.88 25.35
C PHE A 342 -28.99 -8.40 24.17
N ALA A 343 -28.36 -8.66 23.02
CA ALA A 343 -29.05 -9.01 21.78
C ALA A 343 -29.52 -10.48 21.73
N ASN A 344 -28.78 -11.41 22.33
CA ASN A 344 -29.09 -12.84 22.26
C ASN A 344 -29.83 -13.30 23.54
N SER A 345 -31.14 -13.50 23.46
CA SER A 345 -31.97 -13.97 24.59
C SER A 345 -31.66 -15.41 25.04
N GLU A 346 -31.26 -16.29 24.12
CA GLU A 346 -31.03 -17.73 24.38
C GLU A 346 -29.57 -18.08 24.77
N GLY A 347 -28.59 -17.23 24.42
CA GLY A 347 -27.16 -17.41 24.72
C GLY A 347 -26.58 -16.41 25.74
N SER A 348 -27.45 -15.62 26.36
CA SER A 348 -27.11 -14.47 27.22
C SER A 348 -26.18 -14.79 28.40
N LEU A 349 -26.28 -16.00 28.98
CA LEU A 349 -25.47 -16.40 30.13
C LEU A 349 -23.99 -16.60 29.77
N LEU A 350 -23.71 -17.16 28.59
CA LEU A 350 -22.33 -17.38 28.15
C LEU A 350 -21.65 -16.03 27.86
N TYR A 351 -22.31 -15.12 27.15
CA TYR A 351 -21.76 -13.80 26.83
C TYR A 351 -21.63 -12.89 28.05
N THR A 352 -22.55 -12.97 29.03
CA THR A 352 -22.39 -12.26 30.31
C THR A 352 -21.21 -12.78 31.12
N LEU A 353 -20.96 -14.10 31.12
CA LEU A 353 -19.79 -14.68 31.80
C LEU A 353 -18.47 -14.29 31.12
N ILE A 354 -18.43 -14.29 29.78
CA ILE A 354 -17.28 -13.78 29.01
C ILE A 354 -17.04 -12.30 29.33
N LEU A 355 -18.08 -11.47 29.34
CA LEU A 355 -17.98 -10.04 29.66
C LEU A 355 -17.42 -9.82 31.08
N ILE A 356 -17.87 -10.59 32.08
CA ILE A 356 -17.32 -10.54 33.45
C ILE A 356 -15.84 -10.97 33.45
N GLY A 357 -15.48 -12.01 32.70
CA GLY A 357 -14.09 -12.49 32.58
C GLY A 357 -13.17 -11.46 31.93
N GLU A 358 -13.57 -10.89 30.80
CA GLU A 358 -12.83 -9.87 30.06
C GLU A 358 -12.64 -8.59 30.88
N SER A 359 -13.69 -8.13 31.54
CA SER A 359 -13.65 -6.93 32.39
C SER A 359 -12.78 -7.14 33.63
N LEU A 360 -12.74 -8.36 34.20
CA LEU A 360 -11.80 -8.72 35.27
C LEU A 360 -10.35 -8.72 34.78
N VAL A 361 -10.07 -9.30 33.61
CA VAL A 361 -8.73 -9.29 33.00
C VAL A 361 -8.25 -7.86 32.73
N LEU A 362 -9.11 -7.01 32.17
CA LEU A 362 -8.81 -5.60 31.96
C LEU A 362 -8.58 -4.83 33.27
N LEU A 363 -9.36 -5.11 34.32
CA LEU A 363 -9.16 -4.51 35.64
C LEU A 363 -7.80 -4.88 36.22
N LEU A 364 -7.42 -6.17 36.17
CA LEU A 364 -6.13 -6.66 36.65
C LEU A 364 -4.97 -6.09 35.84
N LEU A 365 -5.12 -6.00 34.50
CA LEU A 365 -4.14 -5.38 33.61
C LEU A 365 -3.98 -3.88 33.93
N GLY A 366 -5.08 -3.15 34.11
CA GLY A 366 -5.08 -1.74 34.47
C GLY A 366 -4.37 -1.47 35.80
N ILE A 367 -4.57 -2.35 36.78
CA ILE A 367 -3.87 -2.35 38.07
C ILE A 367 -2.37 -2.60 37.90
N GLY A 368 -2.01 -3.66 37.16
CA GLY A 368 -0.61 -4.08 37.01
C GLY A 368 0.24 -3.05 36.27
N VAL A 369 -0.37 -2.38 35.30
CA VAL A 369 0.35 -1.47 34.40
C VAL A 369 0.21 0.00 34.80
N GLY A 370 -0.79 0.34 35.61
CA GLY A 370 -1.03 1.69 36.09
C GLY A 370 -1.73 2.57 35.05
N VAL A 371 -2.83 2.10 34.46
CA VAL A 371 -3.65 2.88 33.52
C VAL A 371 -5.06 3.09 34.10
N ARG A 372 -5.42 4.33 34.41
CA ARG A 372 -6.74 4.73 34.99
C ARG A 372 -7.93 4.19 34.19
N VAL A 373 -7.85 4.32 32.87
CA VAL A 373 -8.96 3.98 31.95
C VAL A 373 -9.34 2.51 32.07
N PHE A 374 -8.36 1.59 32.09
CA PHE A 374 -8.63 0.15 32.20
C PHE A 374 -9.26 -0.24 33.55
N VAL A 375 -8.82 0.39 34.64
CA VAL A 375 -9.41 0.12 35.98
C VAL A 375 -10.86 0.60 36.05
N LEU A 376 -11.15 1.81 35.56
CA LEU A 376 -12.50 2.39 35.60
C LEU A 376 -13.46 1.64 34.67
N THR A 377 -13.02 1.34 33.43
CA THR A 377 -13.85 0.60 32.45
C THR A 377 -14.10 -0.83 32.89
N GLY A 378 -13.06 -1.54 33.37
CA GLY A 378 -13.19 -2.89 33.90
C GLY A 378 -14.13 -2.96 35.11
N ALA A 379 -13.93 -2.10 36.13
CA ALA A 379 -14.79 -2.08 37.31
C ALA A 379 -16.25 -1.74 36.97
N GLY A 380 -16.46 -0.73 36.12
CA GLY A 380 -17.82 -0.32 35.71
C GLY A 380 -18.57 -1.44 34.98
N LEU A 381 -17.90 -2.14 34.06
CA LEU A 381 -18.53 -3.20 33.28
C LEU A 381 -18.78 -4.47 34.09
N ILE A 382 -17.96 -4.80 35.09
CA ILE A 382 -18.28 -5.89 36.02
C ILE A 382 -19.62 -5.61 36.73
N VAL A 383 -19.85 -4.37 37.17
CA VAL A 383 -21.11 -3.98 37.83
C VAL A 383 -22.29 -4.07 36.86
N VAL A 384 -22.15 -3.56 35.64
CA VAL A 384 -23.21 -3.63 34.61
C VAL A 384 -23.53 -5.07 34.23
N ALA A 385 -22.51 -5.91 34.02
CA ALA A 385 -22.67 -7.31 33.69
C ALA A 385 -23.32 -8.10 34.84
N ALA A 386 -22.92 -7.83 36.08
CA ALA A 386 -23.52 -8.43 37.27
C ALA A 386 -24.98 -8.02 37.44
N LEU A 387 -25.32 -6.74 37.22
CA LEU A 387 -26.70 -6.27 37.21
C LEU A 387 -27.52 -6.96 36.13
N HIS A 388 -27.01 -7.05 34.90
CA HIS A 388 -27.71 -7.73 33.80
C HIS A 388 -27.93 -9.22 34.07
N ALA A 389 -26.94 -9.91 34.63
CA ALA A 389 -27.06 -11.31 35.04
C ALA A 389 -28.16 -11.55 36.09
N LEU A 390 -28.45 -10.56 36.94
CA LEU A 390 -29.52 -10.61 37.95
C LEU A 390 -30.92 -10.52 37.33
N PHE A 391 -31.05 -9.81 36.21
CA PHE A 391 -32.34 -9.55 35.54
C PHE A 391 -32.65 -10.52 34.40
N LEU A 392 -31.77 -11.50 34.13
CA LEU A 392 -32.01 -12.51 33.11
C LEU A 392 -33.17 -13.46 33.53
N PRO A 393 -34.32 -13.41 32.83
CA PRO A 393 -35.54 -14.11 33.25
C PRO A 393 -35.49 -15.62 33.00
N THR A 394 -34.45 -16.13 32.33
CA THR A 394 -34.33 -17.50 31.83
C THR A 394 -33.50 -18.43 32.70
N LEU A 395 -32.90 -17.94 33.79
CA LEU A 395 -31.96 -18.76 34.55
C LEU A 395 -32.61 -19.98 35.22
N GLY A 396 -33.89 -19.94 35.61
CA GLY A 396 -34.48 -21.01 36.43
C GLY A 396 -33.73 -21.26 37.76
N ILE A 397 -32.68 -20.48 38.03
CA ILE A 397 -31.87 -20.50 39.22
C ILE A 397 -32.63 -19.69 40.27
N PRO A 398 -32.82 -20.23 41.48
CA PRO A 398 -33.44 -19.48 42.55
C PRO A 398 -32.66 -18.17 42.78
N THR A 399 -33.39 -17.05 42.79
CA THR A 399 -32.91 -15.68 43.06
C THR A 399 -31.85 -15.56 44.17
N PRO A 400 -31.87 -16.31 45.29
CA PRO A 400 -30.79 -16.27 46.27
C PRO A 400 -29.42 -16.70 45.72
N LEU A 401 -29.35 -17.67 44.82
CA LEU A 401 -28.08 -18.19 44.30
C LEU A 401 -27.42 -17.18 43.35
N ALA A 402 -28.23 -16.51 42.52
CA ALA A 402 -27.78 -15.39 41.70
C ALA A 402 -27.25 -14.21 42.55
N LEU A 403 -27.96 -13.89 43.64
CA LEU A 403 -27.50 -12.88 44.62
C LEU A 403 -26.22 -13.29 45.34
N THR A 404 -26.01 -14.57 45.65
CA THR A 404 -24.75 -15.04 46.26
C THR A 404 -23.57 -14.99 45.30
N MET A 405 -23.76 -15.31 44.02
CA MET A 405 -22.70 -15.17 43.02
C MET A 405 -22.34 -13.70 42.78
N LEU A 406 -23.34 -12.81 42.72
CA LEU A 406 -23.12 -11.37 42.63
C LEU A 406 -22.45 -10.80 43.88
N GLY A 407 -22.88 -11.25 45.06
CA GLY A 407 -22.24 -10.91 46.32
C GLY A 407 -20.78 -11.36 46.35
N ALA A 408 -20.48 -12.57 45.88
CA ALA A 408 -19.13 -13.10 45.81
C ALA A 408 -18.26 -12.35 44.77
N THR A 409 -18.78 -12.00 43.60
CA THR A 409 -18.03 -11.23 42.59
C THR A 409 -17.78 -9.80 43.04
N LEU A 410 -18.77 -9.12 43.62
CA LEU A 410 -18.58 -7.79 44.22
C LEU A 410 -17.61 -7.84 45.40
N LEU A 411 -17.66 -8.90 46.23
CA LEU A 411 -16.70 -9.09 47.32
C LEU A 411 -15.29 -9.33 46.79
N ALA A 412 -15.14 -10.12 45.71
CA ALA A 412 -13.86 -10.37 45.05
C ALA A 412 -13.29 -9.09 44.40
N VAL A 413 -14.14 -8.27 43.78
CA VAL A 413 -13.74 -6.95 43.25
C VAL A 413 -13.36 -6.00 44.38
N ALA A 414 -14.16 -5.95 45.46
CA ALA A 414 -13.87 -5.11 46.61
C ALA A 414 -12.58 -5.53 47.33
N THR A 415 -12.33 -6.83 47.49
CA THR A 415 -11.09 -7.35 48.10
C THR A 415 -9.88 -7.17 47.20
N SER A 416 -10.00 -7.36 45.89
CA SER A 416 -8.91 -7.06 44.95
C SER A 416 -8.59 -5.55 44.93
N MET A 417 -9.59 -4.67 44.92
CA MET A 417 -9.37 -3.22 45.07
C MET A 417 -8.78 -2.85 46.42
N SER A 418 -9.15 -3.53 47.52
CA SER A 418 -8.59 -3.25 48.85
C SER A 418 -7.14 -3.72 48.98
N LEU A 419 -6.80 -4.89 48.44
CA LEU A 419 -5.44 -5.45 48.44
C LEU A 419 -4.46 -4.59 47.62
N VAL A 420 -4.95 -3.98 46.53
CA VAL A 420 -4.13 -3.18 45.62
C VAL A 420 -4.18 -1.68 45.99
N ARG A 421 -4.98 -1.29 46.99
CA ARG A 421 -5.18 0.11 47.42
C ARG A 421 -3.88 0.90 47.59
N HIS A 422 -2.82 0.27 48.10
CA HIS A 422 -1.53 0.92 48.29
C HIS A 422 -0.80 1.22 46.97
N ARG A 423 -0.88 0.32 45.98
CA ARG A 423 -0.36 0.53 44.62
C ARG A 423 -1.21 1.49 43.80
N ILE A 424 -2.53 1.46 43.99
CA ILE A 424 -3.45 2.43 43.36
C ILE A 424 -3.17 3.83 43.91
N ARG A 425 -2.95 3.98 45.23
CA ARG A 425 -2.57 5.27 45.84
C ARG A 425 -1.22 5.78 45.34
N SER A 426 -0.21 4.92 45.21
CA SER A 426 1.10 5.34 44.67
C SER A 426 1.04 5.67 43.18
N ALA A 427 0.22 4.95 42.42
CA ALA A 427 -0.04 5.28 41.01
C ALA A 427 -0.81 6.61 40.90
N TRP A 428 -1.82 6.83 41.75
CA TRP A 428 -2.56 8.09 41.82
C TRP A 428 -1.69 9.29 42.13
N SER A 429 -0.68 9.17 43.00
CA SER A 429 0.24 10.26 43.31
C SER A 429 1.26 10.59 42.21
N HIS A 430 1.37 9.75 41.16
CA HIS A 430 2.20 10.00 39.98
C HIS A 430 1.39 10.43 38.75
N TRP A 431 0.08 10.55 38.91
CA TRP A 431 -0.87 10.89 37.84
C TRP A 431 -1.36 12.34 37.91
N ASP A 432 -1.00 13.05 38.98
CA ASP A 432 -1.02 14.52 39.09
C ASP A 432 0.39 15.03 38.76
#